data_AF-A0A3Q9WJN2-F1
#
_entry.id   AF-A0A3Q9WJN2-F1
#
_cell.length_a   1.000
_cell.length_b   1.000
_cell.length_c   1.000
_cell.angle_alpha   90.00
_cell.angle_beta   90.00
_cell.angle_gamma   90.00
#
_symmetry.space_group_name_H-M   'P 1'
#
loop_
_entity.id
_entity.type
_entity.pdbx_description
1 polymer ?
#
loop_
_entity_poly.entity_id
_entity_poly.type
_entity_poly.pdbx_seq_one_letter_code
_entity_poly.pdbx_strand_id
1 'polypeptide(L)'
;MPEVIDHFFKLMGTSAAEQLELVKLDPGYRVVFEDGFDTVDVPAEREAVTKLFESLEAGAGEQLSRYLDSAEDAYEIAKRRFLYSTFQSFLPFLRPDVLRRLPRIGSLLLQPLQSFVEKRFKDPRIQQILG
;
A
#
# COMPACT_ATOMS: atom_id res chain seq x y z
N MET A 1 -1.48 -8.21 -3.96
CA MET A 1 -0.97 -8.40 -5.33
C MET A 1 -1.37 -9.78 -5.87
N PRO A 2 -2.66 -10.02 -6.18
CA PRO A 2 -3.08 -11.27 -6.82
C PRO A 2 -2.41 -11.51 -8.19
N GLU A 3 -1.94 -10.44 -8.83
CA GLU A 3 -1.37 -10.49 -10.18
C GLU A 3 -0.05 -11.25 -10.28
N VAL A 4 0.73 -11.30 -9.19
CA VAL A 4 1.98 -12.07 -9.14
C VAL A 4 1.69 -13.56 -9.18
N ILE A 5 0.72 -13.99 -8.38
CA ILE A 5 0.27 -15.38 -8.34
C ILE A 5 -0.37 -15.74 -9.69
N ASP A 6 -1.24 -14.88 -10.21
CA ASP A 6 -1.87 -15.08 -11.52
C ASP A 6 -0.86 -15.15 -12.68
N HIS A 7 0.22 -14.35 -12.65
CA HIS A 7 1.29 -14.45 -13.63
C HIS A 7 1.96 -15.83 -13.59
N PHE A 8 2.22 -16.40 -12.40
CA PHE A 8 2.79 -17.74 -12.29
C PHE A 8 1.88 -18.78 -12.98
N PHE A 9 0.58 -18.75 -12.70
CA PHE A 9 -0.39 -19.64 -13.34
C PHE A 9 -0.44 -19.46 -14.86
N LYS A 10 -0.34 -18.21 -15.35
CA LYS A 10 -0.28 -17.90 -16.79
C LYS A 10 0.93 -18.51 -17.49
N LEU A 11 2.09 -18.54 -16.83
CA LEU A 11 3.28 -19.22 -17.38
C LEU A 11 3.06 -20.73 -17.54
N MET A 12 2.15 -21.31 -16.76
CA MET A 12 1.76 -22.71 -16.82
C MET A 12 0.54 -22.97 -17.74
N GLY A 13 0.03 -21.93 -18.41
CA GLY A 13 -1.10 -22.05 -19.34
C GLY A 13 -2.50 -22.06 -18.68
N THR A 14 -2.63 -21.57 -17.45
CA THR A 14 -3.90 -21.46 -16.69
C THR A 14 -4.04 -20.08 -16.05
N SER A 15 -5.12 -19.81 -15.32
CA SER A 15 -5.27 -18.63 -14.46
C SER A 15 -5.35 -18.99 -12.98
N ALA A 16 -5.06 -18.03 -12.09
CA ALA A 16 -5.26 -18.25 -10.65
C ALA A 16 -6.74 -18.51 -10.31
N ALA A 17 -7.67 -17.85 -11.01
CA ALA A 17 -9.11 -17.99 -10.79
C ALA A 17 -9.65 -19.38 -11.19
N GLU A 18 -9.01 -20.06 -12.15
CA GLU A 18 -9.36 -21.43 -12.53
C GLU A 18 -8.90 -22.45 -11.48
N GLN A 19 -7.82 -22.17 -10.78
CA GLN A 19 -7.16 -23.14 -9.90
C GLN A 19 -7.41 -22.88 -8.41
N LEU A 20 -7.79 -21.66 -8.04
CA LEU A 20 -7.92 -21.21 -6.66
C LEU A 20 -9.23 -20.43 -6.44
N GLU A 21 -9.91 -20.76 -5.36
CA GLU A 21 -10.97 -19.92 -4.80
C GLU A 21 -10.37 -19.00 -3.74
N LEU A 22 -10.26 -17.71 -4.06
CA LEU A 22 -9.71 -16.71 -3.14
C LEU A 22 -10.84 -16.05 -2.36
N VAL A 23 -10.81 -16.20 -1.03
CA VAL A 23 -11.73 -15.54 -0.11
C VAL A 23 -11.07 -14.30 0.48
N LYS A 24 -11.71 -13.14 0.34
CA LYS A 24 -11.27 -11.90 0.98
C LYS A 24 -11.64 -11.93 2.45
N LEU A 25 -10.64 -11.81 3.33
CA LEU A 25 -10.86 -11.74 4.77
C LEU A 25 -11.33 -10.34 5.18
N ASP A 26 -12.33 -10.29 6.06
CA ASP A 26 -12.81 -9.06 6.69
C ASP A 26 -13.13 -9.34 8.18
N PRO A 27 -12.45 -8.67 9.14
CA PRO A 27 -11.40 -7.67 8.94
C PRO A 27 -10.16 -8.27 8.25
N GLY A 28 -9.42 -7.42 7.54
CA GLY A 28 -8.18 -7.85 6.87
C GLY A 28 -7.12 -8.27 7.89
N TYR A 29 -7.08 -7.60 9.04
CA TYR A 29 -6.27 -7.96 10.19
C TYR A 29 -6.77 -7.24 11.46
N ARG A 30 -6.31 -7.70 12.62
CA ARG A 30 -6.54 -7.08 13.93
C ARG A 30 -5.21 -6.65 14.53
N VAL A 31 -5.16 -5.44 15.07
CA VAL A 31 -4.02 -4.94 15.85
C VAL A 31 -4.37 -5.00 17.33
N VAL A 32 -3.49 -5.64 18.10
CA VAL A 32 -3.57 -5.73 19.56
C VAL A 32 -2.44 -4.88 20.13
N PHE A 33 -2.80 -3.91 20.96
CA PHE A 33 -1.87 -2.94 21.53
C PHE A 33 -1.46 -3.36 22.94
N GLU A 34 -0.19 -3.17 23.29
CA GLU A 34 0.31 -3.45 24.66
C GLU A 34 -0.04 -2.31 25.64
N ASP A 35 -0.18 -1.08 25.16
CA ASP A 35 -0.27 0.15 25.97
C ASP A 35 -1.67 0.47 26.53
N GLY A 36 -2.55 -0.53 26.69
CA GLY A 36 -3.91 -0.35 27.20
C GLY A 36 -4.89 0.31 26.23
N PHE A 37 -4.52 0.43 24.95
CA PHE A 37 -5.47 0.79 23.89
C PHE A 37 -6.38 -0.39 23.54
N ASP A 38 -7.62 -0.08 23.18
CA ASP A 38 -8.53 -1.08 22.62
C ASP A 38 -7.99 -1.66 21.32
N THR A 39 -8.23 -2.96 21.11
CA THR A 39 -7.90 -3.64 19.86
C THR A 39 -8.61 -2.99 18.68
N VAL A 40 -7.91 -2.86 17.55
CA VAL A 40 -8.49 -2.29 16.34
C VAL A 40 -8.58 -3.36 15.26
N ASP A 41 -9.80 -3.60 14.79
CA ASP A 41 -10.06 -4.37 13.57
C ASP A 41 -9.93 -3.45 12.37
N VAL A 42 -9.07 -3.81 11.42
CA VAL A 42 -8.88 -3.05 10.18
C VAL A 42 -9.72 -3.68 9.08
N PRO A 43 -10.81 -3.02 8.62
CA PRO A 43 -11.68 -3.54 7.58
C PRO A 43 -10.94 -3.73 6.27
N ALA A 44 -11.46 -4.61 5.42
CA ALA A 44 -10.85 -4.86 4.11
C ALA A 44 -11.27 -3.84 3.03
N GLU A 45 -12.30 -3.03 3.29
CA GLU A 45 -12.84 -2.05 2.36
C GLU A 45 -12.34 -0.63 2.65
N ARG A 46 -11.94 0.07 1.57
CA ARG A 46 -11.35 1.42 1.66
C ARG A 46 -12.25 2.40 2.41
N GLU A 47 -13.56 2.41 2.11
CA GLU A 47 -14.51 3.31 2.77
C GLU A 47 -14.62 3.02 4.28
N ALA A 48 -14.62 1.75 4.67
CA ALA A 48 -14.72 1.35 6.07
C ALA A 48 -13.44 1.70 6.85
N VAL A 49 -12.26 1.51 6.26
CA VAL A 49 -10.99 1.94 6.88
C VAL A 49 -10.93 3.47 7.01
N THR A 50 -11.39 4.21 6.00
CA THR A 50 -11.48 5.68 6.06
C THR A 50 -12.35 6.15 7.23
N LYS A 51 -13.52 5.52 7.44
CA LYS A 51 -14.40 5.83 8.59
C LYS A 51 -13.76 5.44 9.93
N LEU A 52 -13.08 4.30 9.98
CA LEU A 52 -12.33 3.88 11.16
C LEU A 52 -11.28 4.93 11.54
N PHE A 53 -10.47 5.39 10.58
CA PHE A 53 -9.43 6.37 10.85
C PHE A 53 -10.00 7.71 11.31
N GLU A 54 -11.09 8.17 10.70
CA GLU A 54 -11.80 9.38 11.15
C GLU A 54 -12.32 9.26 12.59
N SER A 55 -12.72 8.06 13.02
CA SER A 55 -13.16 7.81 14.40
C SER A 55 -12.02 7.80 15.42
N LEU A 56 -10.79 7.52 14.98
CA LEU A 56 -9.59 7.51 15.82
C LEU A 56 -9.00 8.92 15.94
N GLU A 57 -8.92 9.66 14.84
CA GLU A 57 -8.42 11.03 14.78
C GLU A 57 -9.24 11.87 13.80
N ALA A 58 -9.75 13.01 14.26
CA ALA A 58 -10.54 13.91 13.41
C ALA A 58 -9.70 14.42 12.22
N GLY A 59 -10.22 14.28 11.01
CA GLY A 59 -9.54 14.60 9.75
C GLY A 59 -8.63 13.48 9.23
N ALA A 60 -8.41 12.40 9.98
CA ALA A 60 -7.55 11.31 9.54
C ALA A 60 -8.17 10.48 8.41
N GLY A 61 -9.50 10.45 8.23
CA GLY A 61 -10.12 9.75 7.12
C GLY A 61 -9.80 10.40 5.76
N GLU A 62 -9.88 11.72 5.68
CA GLU A 62 -9.48 12.46 4.47
C GLU A 62 -7.98 12.32 4.22
N GLN A 63 -7.18 12.45 5.28
CA GLN A 63 -5.73 12.32 5.21
C GLN A 63 -5.30 10.91 4.76
N LEU A 64 -5.99 9.86 5.23
CA LEU A 64 -5.81 8.48 4.79
C LEU A 64 -6.19 8.30 3.33
N SER A 65 -7.29 8.90 2.88
CA SER A 65 -7.71 8.80 1.48
C SER A 65 -6.63 9.33 0.54
N ARG A 66 -6.05 10.51 0.85
CA ARG A 66 -4.92 11.07 0.10
C ARG A 66 -3.64 10.22 0.21
N TYR A 67 -3.41 9.60 1.37
CA TYR A 67 -2.29 8.68 1.56
C TYR A 67 -2.42 7.44 0.66
N LEU A 68 -3.60 6.83 0.62
CA LEU A 68 -3.89 5.64 -0.19
C LEU A 68 -3.78 5.94 -1.70
N ASP A 69 -4.28 7.10 -2.16
CA ASP A 69 -4.09 7.53 -3.56
C ASP A 69 -2.61 7.69 -3.91
N SER A 70 -1.83 8.22 -2.96
CA SER A 70 -0.39 8.34 -3.15
C SER A 70 0.30 6.97 -3.20
N ALA A 71 -0.12 6.03 -2.36
CA ALA A 71 0.40 4.68 -2.33
C ALA A 71 0.04 3.89 -3.60
N GLU A 72 -1.18 4.06 -4.12
CA GLU A 72 -1.63 3.45 -5.37
C GLU A 72 -0.81 3.92 -6.57
N ASP A 73 -0.55 5.22 -6.69
CA ASP A 73 0.32 5.74 -7.76
C ASP A 73 1.74 5.19 -7.66
N ALA A 74 2.29 5.08 -6.45
CA ALA A 74 3.61 4.48 -6.24
C ALA A 74 3.62 2.98 -6.61
N TYR A 75 2.57 2.24 -6.23
CA TYR A 75 2.39 0.84 -6.56
C TYR A 75 2.33 0.61 -8.09
N GLU A 76 1.54 1.40 -8.81
CA GLU A 76 1.43 1.28 -10.27
C GLU A 76 2.77 1.57 -10.98
N ILE A 77 3.55 2.53 -10.49
CA ILE A 77 4.91 2.77 -11.02
C ILE A 77 5.80 1.54 -10.76
N ALA A 78 5.81 1.03 -9.52
CA ALA A 78 6.60 -0.13 -9.14
C ALA A 78 6.29 -1.34 -10.00
N LYS A 79 4.99 -1.65 -10.16
CA LYS A 79 4.49 -2.76 -10.98
C LYS A 79 4.88 -2.63 -12.45
N ARG A 80 4.69 -1.45 -13.06
CA ARG A 80 4.95 -1.24 -14.50
C ARG A 80 6.44 -1.18 -14.84
N ARG A 81 7.28 -0.70 -13.93
CA ARG A 81 8.66 -0.32 -14.26
C ARG A 81 9.73 -1.14 -13.56
N PHE A 82 9.43 -1.73 -12.41
CA PHE A 82 10.42 -2.42 -11.59
C PHE A 82 10.13 -3.92 -11.47
N LEU A 83 8.87 -4.30 -11.25
CA LEU A 83 8.49 -5.68 -10.90
C LEU A 83 8.81 -6.72 -12.00
N TYR A 84 8.68 -6.32 -13.27
CA TYR A 84 8.97 -7.18 -14.43
C TYR A 84 10.25 -6.79 -15.18
N SER A 85 11.05 -5.89 -14.62
CA SER A 85 12.31 -5.49 -15.23
C SER A 85 13.42 -6.46 -14.83
N THR A 86 14.31 -6.83 -15.75
CA THR A 86 15.47 -7.68 -15.46
C THR A 86 16.63 -6.91 -14.84
N PHE A 87 16.51 -5.59 -14.64
CA PHE A 87 17.58 -4.68 -14.20
C PHE A 87 18.88 -4.72 -15.02
N GLN A 88 18.88 -5.35 -16.19
CA GLN A 88 20.06 -5.51 -17.05
C GLN A 88 20.48 -4.21 -17.77
N SER A 89 19.64 -3.18 -17.75
CA SER A 89 19.93 -1.88 -18.36
C SER A 89 19.26 -0.76 -17.57
N PHE A 90 19.94 0.38 -17.46
CA PHE A 90 19.41 1.59 -16.83
C PHE A 90 18.60 2.48 -17.80
N LEU A 91 18.64 2.19 -19.11
CA LEU A 91 17.92 2.94 -20.15
C LEU A 91 16.39 3.04 -19.91
N PRO A 92 15.69 2.00 -19.40
CA PRO A 92 14.27 2.08 -19.06
C PRO A 92 13.95 3.09 -17.95
N PHE A 93 14.91 3.44 -17.09
CA PHE A 93 14.73 4.44 -16.04
C PHE A 93 14.91 5.89 -16.53
N LEU A 94 15.53 6.10 -17.69
CA LEU A 94 15.74 7.42 -18.31
C LEU A 94 14.53 7.92 -19.11
N ARG A 95 13.32 7.38 -18.86
CA ARG A 95 12.11 7.81 -19.57
C ARG A 95 11.47 9.06 -18.95
N PRO A 96 10.84 9.94 -19.75
CA PRO A 96 10.28 11.21 -19.26
C PRO A 96 9.24 11.05 -18.14
N ASP A 97 8.47 9.96 -18.14
CA ASP A 97 7.47 9.64 -17.13
C ASP A 97 8.09 9.26 -15.78
N VAL A 98 9.25 8.59 -15.79
CA VAL A 98 10.03 8.25 -14.58
C VAL A 98 10.80 9.48 -14.08
N LEU A 99 11.46 10.21 -14.99
CA LEU A 99 12.22 11.41 -14.66
C LEU A 99 11.35 12.51 -14.04
N ARG A 100 10.10 12.68 -14.52
CA ARG A 100 9.13 13.62 -13.91
C ARG A 100 8.74 13.25 -12.48
N ARG A 101 8.79 11.96 -12.14
CA ARG A 101 8.43 11.42 -10.82
C ARG A 101 9.64 11.16 -9.93
N LEU A 102 10.86 11.39 -10.43
CA LEU A 102 12.12 11.13 -9.73
C LEU A 102 12.22 11.79 -8.34
N PRO A 103 11.80 13.07 -8.14
CA PRO A 103 11.81 13.67 -6.82
C PRO A 103 10.90 12.95 -5.83
N ARG A 104 9.72 12.51 -6.28
CA ARG A 104 8.75 11.77 -5.47
C ARG A 104 9.27 10.37 -5.15
N ILE A 105 9.80 9.65 -6.14
CA ILE A 105 10.41 8.33 -5.94
C ILE A 105 11.57 8.45 -4.95
N GLY A 106 12.45 9.44 -5.13
CA GLY A 106 13.54 9.72 -4.20
C GLY A 106 13.05 9.98 -2.78
N SER A 107 11.99 10.78 -2.60
CA SER A 107 11.41 11.01 -1.27
C SER A 107 10.86 9.74 -0.62
N LEU A 108 10.20 8.87 -1.38
CA LEU A 108 9.61 7.64 -0.85
C LEU A 108 10.66 6.56 -0.54
N LEU A 109 11.77 6.54 -1.27
CA LEU A 109 12.86 5.59 -1.05
C LEU A 109 13.80 6.01 0.08
N LEU A 110 14.00 7.32 0.28
CA LEU A 110 14.97 7.85 1.25
C LEU A 110 14.35 8.21 2.60
N GLN A 111 13.03 8.43 2.65
CA GLN A 111 12.35 8.77 3.89
C GLN A 111 11.90 7.50 4.62
N PRO A 112 12.19 7.34 5.92
CA PRO A 112 11.63 6.25 6.72
C PRO A 112 10.09 6.27 6.71
N LEU A 113 9.47 5.09 6.60
CA LEU A 113 8.01 4.95 6.58
C LEU A 113 7.38 5.57 7.83
N GLN A 114 7.93 5.28 9.01
CA GLN A 114 7.48 5.86 10.27
C GLN A 114 7.41 7.39 10.21
N SER A 115 8.51 8.05 9.81
CA SER A 115 8.55 9.51 9.67
C SER A 115 7.63 10.04 8.57
N PHE A 116 7.26 9.22 7.59
CA PHE A 116 6.29 9.57 6.56
C PHE A 116 4.86 9.54 7.10
N VAL A 117 4.56 8.60 7.99
CA VAL A 117 3.25 8.46 8.66
C VAL A 117 3.08 9.51 9.76
N GLU A 118 4.07 9.70 10.63
CA GLU A 118 4.03 10.67 11.76
C GLU A 118 3.81 12.13 11.32
N LYS A 119 4.26 12.49 10.11
CA LYS A 119 4.00 13.83 9.54
C LYS A 119 2.54 14.08 9.19
N ARG A 120 1.72 13.02 9.10
CA ARG A 120 0.34 13.07 8.62
C ARG A 120 -0.68 12.70 9.70
N PHE A 121 -0.31 11.84 10.63
CA PHE A 121 -1.18 11.32 11.67
C PHE A 121 -0.53 11.51 13.04
N LYS A 122 -1.34 11.87 14.03
CA LYS A 122 -0.90 12.11 15.41
C LYS A 122 -1.28 10.97 16.34
N ASP A 123 -2.35 10.23 16.04
CA ASP A 123 -2.77 9.10 16.85
C ASP A 123 -1.75 7.95 16.75
N PRO A 124 -1.20 7.47 17.88
CA PRO A 124 -0.18 6.42 17.88
C PRO A 124 -0.71 5.09 17.32
N ARG A 125 -2.01 4.81 17.44
CA ARG A 125 -2.62 3.60 16.88
C ARG A 125 -2.60 3.66 15.36
N ILE A 126 -2.95 4.81 14.78
CA ILE A 126 -2.88 5.02 13.33
C ILE A 126 -1.43 4.86 12.84
N GLN A 127 -0.48 5.41 13.58
CA GLN A 127 0.94 5.31 13.23
C GLN A 127 1.41 3.84 13.21
N GLN A 128 1.04 3.05 14.20
CA GLN A 128 1.37 1.61 14.28
C GLN A 128 0.61 0.75 13.25
N ILE A 129 -0.58 1.17 12.83
CA ILE A 129 -1.34 0.48 11.77
C ILE A 129 -0.67 0.69 10.40
N LEU A 130 -0.08 1.87 10.15
CA LEU A 130 0.48 2.24 8.85
C LEU A 130 2.00 2.07 8.71
N GLY A 131 2.74 2.04 9.83
CA GLY A 131 4.21 1.96 9.89
C GLY A 131 4.69 0.65 10.47
#